data_AF-A0A4Z1IAW5-F1
#
_entry.id   AF-A0A4Z1IAW5-F1
#
_cell.length_a   1.000
_cell.length_b   1.000
_cell.length_c   1.000
_cell.angle_alpha   90.00
_cell.angle_beta   90.00
_cell.angle_gamma   90.00
#
_symmetry.space_group_name_H-M   'P 1'
#
loop_
_entity.id
_entity.type
_entity.pdbx_description
1 polymer ?
#
loop_
_entity_poly.entity_id
_entity_poly.type
_entity_poly.pdbx_seq_one_letter_code
_entity_poly.pdbx_strand_id
1 'polypeptide(L)'
;MAVTLKVTNRSPKNPIKRLPTSIDIDETTTVQDVKDRLAKQAGGWDPNRFGIFDPEQKKILKDRKAFISQHKEVITGKEILIKDLGPQLGWRTVYIIEYLGPILIHLGFPLLRPYIYSHPTTSIAPLSSSQLLSMSLIVLHFLKREYETVFVHRFSLSTMPARNIFKNCAHYWLLSGLYIAYFIYAPSSYTALSSPKIDYLNMAGVALYLFGELSNLKTHLTLSNLRSPGGTERGIPQGYGFSMVTCPNYFFETLAWIGMILVTKSLSTVIFAIVGTAQMQQWAVKKEKQYRVDFGDKYKKKRNVLFPTPGAFIKELTG
;
A
#
# COMPACT_ATOMS: atom_id res chain seq x y z
N MET A 1 0.86 5.94 -38.91
CA MET A 1 -0.22 6.77 -39.51
C MET A 1 -1.12 7.34 -38.43
N ALA A 2 -1.64 8.56 -38.57
CA ALA A 2 -2.59 9.13 -37.61
C ALA A 2 -3.99 8.52 -37.78
N VAL A 3 -4.65 8.18 -36.66
CA VAL A 3 -6.00 7.62 -36.62
C VAL A 3 -6.87 8.52 -35.76
N THR A 4 -8.01 8.95 -36.30
CA THR A 4 -9.03 9.68 -35.55
C THR A 4 -9.96 8.69 -34.84
N LEU A 5 -10.05 8.80 -33.53
CA LEU A 5 -10.96 8.03 -32.69
C LEU A 5 -12.15 8.88 -32.28
N LYS A 6 -13.35 8.32 -32.35
CA LYS A 6 -14.55 8.90 -31.77
C LYS A 6 -14.45 8.87 -30.24
N VAL A 7 -14.83 9.96 -29.59
CA VAL A 7 -14.84 10.10 -28.13
C VAL A 7 -16.29 10.10 -27.67
N THR A 8 -16.67 9.07 -26.92
CA THR A 8 -18.04 8.90 -26.43
C THR A 8 -18.08 8.91 -24.92
N ASN A 9 -19.00 9.69 -24.35
CA ASN A 9 -19.22 9.65 -22.91
C ASN A 9 -19.97 8.38 -22.50
N ARG A 10 -19.35 7.59 -21.62
CA ARG A 10 -19.90 6.35 -21.06
C ARG A 10 -21.02 6.59 -20.04
N SER A 11 -21.10 7.78 -19.45
CA SER A 11 -22.05 8.10 -18.37
C SER A 11 -22.98 9.26 -18.79
N PRO A 12 -24.10 8.97 -19.47
CA PRO A 12 -25.03 10.01 -19.93
C PRO A 12 -25.57 10.88 -18.80
N LYS A 13 -25.74 10.29 -17.60
CA LYS A 13 -26.24 10.98 -16.41
C LYS A 13 -25.24 11.95 -15.78
N ASN A 14 -23.95 11.86 -16.11
CA ASN A 14 -22.89 12.72 -15.58
C ASN A 14 -21.98 13.18 -16.73
N PRO A 15 -22.42 14.17 -17.53
CA PRO A 15 -21.66 14.63 -18.67
C PRO A 15 -20.38 15.39 -18.29
N ILE A 16 -19.28 15.06 -18.97
CA ILE A 16 -18.07 15.88 -18.92
C ILE A 16 -18.31 17.09 -19.82
N LYS A 17 -18.29 18.29 -19.22
CA LYS A 17 -18.48 19.54 -19.96
C LYS A 17 -17.35 19.71 -20.98
N ARG A 18 -17.70 20.14 -22.19
CA ARG A 18 -16.76 20.42 -23.29
C ARG A 18 -15.90 19.20 -23.70
N LEU A 19 -16.38 17.97 -23.45
CA LEU A 19 -15.70 16.78 -23.95
C LEU A 19 -15.66 16.83 -25.49
N PRO A 20 -14.49 16.70 -26.12
CA PRO A 20 -14.39 16.65 -27.58
C PRO A 20 -15.11 15.42 -28.13
N THR A 21 -15.57 15.49 -29.38
CA THR A 21 -16.27 14.39 -30.06
C THR A 21 -15.31 13.40 -30.73
N SER A 22 -14.06 13.80 -30.96
CA SER A 22 -13.01 12.98 -31.53
C SER A 22 -11.64 13.34 -30.97
N ILE A 23 -10.67 12.45 -31.12
CA ILE A 23 -9.27 12.68 -30.80
C ILE A 23 -8.37 11.95 -31.80
N ASP A 24 -7.33 12.63 -32.26
CA ASP A 24 -6.32 12.03 -33.11
C ASP A 24 -5.24 11.35 -32.28
N ILE A 25 -4.86 10.15 -32.69
CA ILE A 25 -3.77 9.37 -32.12
C ILE A 25 -2.79 8.95 -33.21
N ASP A 26 -1.56 8.66 -32.81
CA ASP A 26 -0.54 8.02 -33.63
C ASP A 26 -0.02 6.74 -32.93
N GLU A 27 0.97 6.09 -33.53
CA GLU A 27 1.54 4.84 -33.02
C GLU A 27 2.28 5.01 -31.69
N THR A 28 2.67 6.24 -31.34
CA THR A 28 3.39 6.60 -30.12
C THR A 28 2.48 7.16 -29.03
N THR A 29 1.21 7.40 -29.33
CA THR A 29 0.27 8.04 -28.41
C THR A 29 -0.11 7.07 -27.28
N THR A 30 0.24 7.44 -26.06
CA THR A 30 -0.06 6.65 -24.87
C THR A 30 -1.44 6.94 -24.30
N VAL A 31 -1.90 6.07 -23.40
CA VAL A 31 -3.11 6.31 -22.59
C VAL A 31 -3.01 7.63 -21.81
N GLN A 32 -1.84 8.00 -21.29
CA GLN A 32 -1.65 9.27 -20.59
C GLN A 32 -1.76 10.46 -21.54
N ASP A 33 -1.18 10.39 -22.74
CA ASP A 33 -1.26 11.48 -23.72
C ASP A 33 -2.71 11.77 -24.11
N VAL A 34 -3.53 10.73 -24.28
CA VAL A 34 -4.98 10.90 -24.52
C VAL A 34 -5.64 11.63 -23.36
N LYS A 35 -5.35 11.26 -22.10
CA LYS A 35 -5.91 11.94 -20.93
C LYS A 35 -5.52 13.42 -20.89
N ASP A 36 -4.26 13.72 -21.18
CA ASP A 36 -3.74 15.10 -21.14
C ASP A 36 -4.33 15.95 -22.28
N ARG A 37 -4.50 15.38 -23.47
CA ARG A 37 -5.18 16.03 -24.60
C ARG A 37 -6.66 16.29 -24.30
N LEU A 38 -7.38 15.28 -23.78
CA LEU A 38 -8.78 15.42 -23.36
C LEU A 38 -8.94 16.49 -22.28
N ALA A 39 -8.05 16.50 -21.28
CA ALA A 39 -8.01 17.51 -20.23
C ALA A 39 -7.89 18.94 -20.79
N LYS A 40 -6.94 19.16 -21.71
CA LYS A 40 -6.75 20.47 -22.36
C LYS A 40 -7.98 20.90 -23.15
N GLN A 41 -8.54 19.99 -23.97
CA GLN A 41 -9.69 20.28 -24.82
C GLN A 41 -11.00 20.45 -24.03
N ALA A 42 -11.16 19.76 -22.90
CA ALA A 42 -12.33 19.85 -22.03
C ALA A 42 -12.32 21.08 -21.09
N GLY A 43 -11.42 22.05 -21.32
CA GLY A 43 -11.33 23.26 -20.51
C GLY A 43 -10.45 23.13 -19.27
N GLY A 44 -9.38 22.35 -19.34
CA GLY A 44 -8.36 22.26 -18.29
C GLY A 44 -8.72 21.33 -17.12
N TRP A 45 -9.47 20.26 -17.38
CA TRP A 45 -9.78 19.26 -16.34
C TRP A 45 -8.52 18.53 -15.87
N ASP A 46 -8.53 18.00 -14.64
CA ASP A 46 -7.46 17.08 -14.19
C ASP A 46 -7.45 15.80 -15.06
N PRO A 47 -6.33 15.49 -15.76
CA PRO A 47 -6.20 14.30 -16.59
C PRO A 47 -6.51 12.99 -15.87
N ASN A 48 -6.23 12.91 -14.56
CA ASN A 48 -6.43 11.67 -13.80
C ASN A 48 -7.91 11.32 -13.61
N ARG A 49 -8.82 12.29 -13.76
CA ARG A 49 -10.26 12.06 -13.70
C ARG A 49 -10.79 11.30 -14.91
N PHE A 50 -10.08 11.31 -16.03
CA PHE A 50 -10.50 10.60 -17.23
C PHE A 50 -10.19 9.11 -17.13
N GLY A 51 -11.24 8.31 -16.96
CA GLY A 51 -11.20 6.88 -17.18
C GLY A 51 -11.46 6.57 -18.65
N ILE A 52 -10.48 5.96 -19.32
CA ILE A 52 -10.57 5.54 -20.73
C ILE A 52 -10.94 4.06 -20.76
N PHE A 53 -11.96 3.72 -21.52
CA PHE A 53 -12.47 2.36 -21.65
C PHE A 53 -12.56 1.94 -23.11
N ASP A 54 -12.34 0.66 -23.35
CA ASP A 54 -12.57 0.08 -24.67
C ASP A 54 -14.10 0.02 -24.96
N PRO A 55 -14.51 0.12 -26.24
CA PRO A 55 -15.93 0.18 -26.61
C PRO A 55 -16.66 -1.15 -26.47
N GLU A 56 -15.96 -2.27 -26.55
CA GLU A 56 -16.53 -3.62 -26.65
C GLU A 56 -16.72 -4.30 -25.28
N GLN A 57 -15.63 -4.55 -24.58
CA GLN A 57 -15.57 -5.16 -23.24
C GLN A 57 -15.82 -4.14 -22.13
N LYS A 58 -15.75 -2.83 -22.43
CA LYS A 58 -15.97 -1.74 -21.46
C LYS A 58 -15.02 -1.81 -20.26
N LYS A 59 -13.82 -2.38 -20.44
CA LYS A 59 -12.76 -2.44 -19.44
C LYS A 59 -11.93 -1.17 -19.51
N ILE A 60 -11.41 -0.77 -18.35
CA ILE A 60 -10.59 0.42 -18.23
C ILE A 60 -9.16 0.14 -18.70
N LEU A 61 -8.61 1.03 -19.52
CA LEU A 61 -7.21 1.05 -19.89
C LEU A 61 -6.40 1.59 -18.70
N LYS A 62 -5.84 0.66 -17.91
CA LYS A 62 -5.19 0.98 -16.62
C LYS A 62 -3.75 1.46 -16.77
N ASP A 63 -3.02 0.92 -17.74
CA ASP A 63 -1.61 1.25 -17.92
C ASP A 63 -1.49 2.58 -18.65
N ARG A 64 -1.01 3.59 -17.94
CA ARG A 64 -0.90 4.94 -18.49
C ARG A 64 0.15 5.06 -19.60
N LYS A 65 1.14 4.16 -19.64
CA LYS A 65 2.21 4.16 -20.66
C LYS A 65 1.95 3.22 -21.82
N ALA A 66 0.89 2.41 -21.77
CA ALA A 66 0.51 1.59 -22.91
C ALA A 66 0.11 2.48 -24.10
N PHE A 67 0.52 2.09 -25.31
CA PHE A 67 0.12 2.78 -26.53
C PHE A 67 -1.32 2.44 -26.87
N ILE A 68 -2.12 3.44 -27.26
CA ILE A 68 -3.52 3.22 -27.65
C ILE A 68 -3.60 2.27 -28.86
N SER A 69 -2.63 2.35 -29.76
CA SER A 69 -2.49 1.49 -30.94
C SER A 69 -2.43 -0.01 -30.62
N GLN A 70 -2.01 -0.40 -29.40
CA GLN A 70 -1.93 -1.80 -28.98
C GLN A 70 -3.28 -2.37 -28.52
N HIS A 71 -4.30 -1.53 -28.34
CA HIS A 71 -5.63 -1.95 -27.91
C HIS A 71 -6.54 -2.21 -29.11
N LYS A 72 -6.63 -3.48 -29.53
CA LYS A 72 -7.36 -3.92 -30.73
C LYS A 72 -8.81 -3.45 -30.74
N GLU A 73 -9.50 -3.54 -29.61
CA GLU A 73 -10.92 -3.16 -29.48
C GLU A 73 -11.13 -1.66 -29.75
N VAL A 74 -10.17 -0.82 -29.37
CA VAL A 74 -10.19 0.63 -29.62
C VAL A 74 -9.95 0.94 -31.10
N ILE A 75 -8.97 0.27 -31.72
CA ILE A 75 -8.61 0.52 -33.11
C ILE A 75 -9.66 -0.02 -34.08
N THR A 76 -10.18 -1.23 -33.84
CA THR A 76 -11.26 -1.81 -34.65
C THR A 76 -12.54 -1.01 -34.53
N GLY A 77 -12.92 -0.61 -33.31
CA GLY A 77 -14.11 0.20 -33.06
C GLY A 77 -13.97 1.66 -33.47
N LYS A 78 -12.74 2.15 -33.70
CA LYS A 78 -12.40 3.57 -33.89
C LYS A 78 -13.06 4.49 -32.84
N GLU A 79 -13.18 4.00 -31.61
CA GLU A 79 -13.91 4.68 -30.53
C GLU A 79 -13.25 4.44 -29.18
N ILE A 80 -13.26 5.46 -28.33
CA ILE A 80 -12.94 5.36 -26.90
C ILE A 80 -14.11 5.85 -26.05
N LEU A 81 -14.38 5.11 -25.00
CA LEU A 81 -15.41 5.45 -24.01
C LEU A 81 -14.77 6.19 -22.84
N ILE A 82 -15.26 7.38 -22.53
CA ILE A 82 -14.75 8.23 -21.46
C ILE A 82 -15.72 8.28 -20.30
N LYS A 83 -15.20 8.17 -19.08
CA LYS A 83 -15.95 8.36 -17.84
C LYS A 83 -15.18 9.27 -16.88
N ASP A 84 -15.89 10.20 -16.26
CA ASP A 84 -15.37 10.92 -15.09
C ASP A 84 -15.32 9.99 -13.87
N LEU A 85 -14.11 9.76 -13.36
CA LEU A 85 -13.85 8.96 -12.17
C LEU A 85 -14.09 9.76 -10.86
N GLY A 86 -14.37 11.06 -10.96
CA GLY A 86 -14.42 12.00 -9.85
C GLY A 86 -13.02 12.39 -9.36
N PRO A 87 -12.90 13.19 -8.28
CA PRO A 87 -11.62 13.60 -7.73
C PRO A 87 -10.70 12.42 -7.44
N GLN A 88 -9.46 12.52 -7.91
CA GLN A 88 -8.43 11.49 -7.75
C GLN A 88 -7.30 12.00 -6.86
N LEU A 89 -6.66 11.08 -6.12
CA LEU A 89 -5.47 11.37 -5.33
C LEU A 89 -4.34 10.44 -5.74
N GLY A 90 -3.12 10.98 -5.85
CA GLY A 90 -1.92 10.23 -6.19
C GLY A 90 -1.57 9.21 -5.11
N TRP A 91 -1.18 8.00 -5.49
CA TRP A 91 -0.87 6.93 -4.53
C TRP A 91 0.20 7.33 -3.51
N ARG A 92 1.24 8.07 -3.92
CA ARG A 92 2.25 8.60 -3.00
C ARG A 92 1.63 9.45 -1.89
N THR A 93 0.76 10.39 -2.25
CA THR A 93 0.06 11.26 -1.28
C THR A 93 -0.83 10.47 -0.35
N VAL A 94 -1.52 9.44 -0.87
CA VAL A 94 -2.37 8.56 -0.06
C VAL A 94 -1.57 7.84 1.00
N TYR A 95 -0.45 7.23 0.60
CA TYR A 95 0.44 6.52 1.51
C TYR A 95 1.03 7.46 2.57
N ILE A 96 1.40 8.70 2.19
CA ILE A 96 1.88 9.69 3.17
C ILE A 96 0.80 10.01 4.20
N ILE A 97 -0.43 10.28 3.76
CA ILE A 97 -1.50 10.64 4.70
C ILE A 97 -1.88 9.45 5.60
N GLU A 98 -1.87 8.23 5.07
CA GLU A 98 -2.25 7.05 5.86
C GLU A 98 -1.22 6.70 6.94
N TYR A 99 0.09 6.84 6.66
CA TYR A 99 1.16 6.53 7.60
C TYR A 99 1.51 7.69 8.55
N LEU A 100 1.25 8.95 8.15
CA LEU A 100 1.42 10.11 9.02
C LEU A 100 0.56 10.05 10.29
N GLY A 101 -0.65 9.47 10.21
CA GLY A 101 -1.57 9.37 11.34
C GLY A 101 -0.98 8.68 12.56
N PRO A 102 -0.59 7.39 12.45
CA PRO A 102 0.09 6.69 13.53
C PRO A 102 1.31 7.45 14.09
N ILE A 103 2.13 8.08 13.24
CA ILE A 103 3.29 8.86 13.70
C ILE A 103 2.85 10.00 14.61
N LEU A 104 1.91 10.84 14.15
CA LEU A 104 1.41 11.99 14.92
C LEU A 104 0.71 11.54 16.19
N ILE A 105 -0.09 10.46 16.12
CA ILE A 105 -0.82 9.94 17.27
C ILE A 105 0.17 9.42 18.32
N HIS A 106 1.14 8.58 17.96
CA HIS A 106 2.08 8.02 18.92
C HIS A 106 2.99 9.08 19.56
N LEU A 107 3.44 10.07 18.79
CA LEU A 107 4.26 11.18 19.31
C LEU A 107 3.45 12.18 20.15
N GLY A 108 2.18 12.39 19.82
CA GLY A 108 1.28 13.31 20.54
C GLY A 108 0.60 12.68 21.76
N PHE A 109 0.43 11.36 21.80
CA PHE A 109 -0.27 10.66 22.88
C PHE A 109 0.29 10.97 24.28
N PRO A 110 1.62 11.07 24.51
CA PRO A 110 2.16 11.43 25.82
C PRO A 110 1.64 12.75 26.38
N LEU A 111 1.30 13.72 25.52
CA LEU A 111 0.73 15.01 25.92
C LEU A 111 -0.73 14.88 26.37
N LEU A 112 -1.48 13.96 25.77
CA LEU A 112 -2.88 13.69 26.08
C LEU A 112 -3.03 12.72 27.27
N ARG A 113 -2.00 11.91 27.52
CA ARG A 113 -1.99 10.84 28.52
C ARG A 113 -2.43 11.27 29.93
N PRO A 114 -2.02 12.43 30.47
CA PRO A 114 -2.47 12.87 31.79
C PRO A 114 -3.98 13.11 31.87
N TYR A 115 -4.61 13.52 30.76
CA TYR A 115 -6.04 13.80 30.66
C TYR A 115 -6.87 12.54 30.37
N ILE A 116 -6.30 11.59 29.62
CA ILE A 116 -6.99 10.34 29.25
C ILE A 116 -7.10 9.38 30.43
N TYR A 117 -6.04 9.25 31.25
CA TYR A 117 -6.02 8.33 32.40
C TYR A 117 -6.08 9.05 33.75
N SER A 118 -6.57 10.29 33.78
CA SER A 118 -6.64 11.08 35.00
C SER A 118 -7.42 10.33 36.07
N HIS A 119 -6.80 10.10 37.23
CA HIS A 119 -7.48 9.58 38.41
C HIS A 119 -7.41 10.61 39.55
N PRO A 120 -8.49 10.79 40.34
CA PRO A 120 -8.58 11.82 41.36
C PRO A 120 -7.48 11.77 42.43
N THR A 121 -6.86 10.60 42.63
CA THR A 121 -5.96 10.32 43.76
C THR A 121 -4.54 9.91 43.36
N THR A 122 -4.24 9.82 42.05
CA THR A 122 -2.98 9.22 41.59
C THR A 122 -2.33 10.04 40.49
N SER A 123 -1.13 10.56 40.77
CA SER A 123 -0.28 11.18 39.75
C SER A 123 0.17 10.14 38.74
N ILE A 124 0.03 10.45 37.45
CA ILE A 124 0.43 9.55 36.37
C ILE A 124 1.95 9.61 36.21
N ALA A 125 2.63 8.50 36.50
CA ALA A 125 4.07 8.36 36.30
C ALA A 125 4.47 8.58 34.83
N PRO A 126 5.70 9.05 34.52
CA PRO A 126 6.22 9.12 33.15
C PRO A 126 6.14 7.79 32.40
N LEU A 127 6.29 7.83 31.07
CA LEU A 127 6.35 6.61 30.28
C LEU A 127 7.54 5.74 30.70
N SER A 128 7.30 4.44 30.82
CA SER A 128 8.36 3.46 31.09
C SER A 128 9.28 3.29 29.87
N SER A 129 10.44 2.65 30.07
CA SER A 129 11.35 2.28 28.99
C SER A 129 10.69 1.40 27.93
N SER A 130 9.85 0.44 28.32
CA SER A 130 9.12 -0.44 27.38
C SER A 130 8.05 0.32 26.60
N GLN A 131 7.41 1.34 27.19
CA GLN A 131 6.46 2.21 26.50
C GLN A 131 7.15 3.11 25.48
N LEU A 132 8.29 3.71 25.85
CA LEU A 132 9.13 4.49 24.94
C LEU A 132 9.71 3.64 23.82
N LEU A 133 10.15 2.40 24.12
CA LEU A 133 10.59 1.44 23.13
C LEU A 133 9.46 1.10 22.15
N SER A 134 8.27 0.77 22.65
CA SER A 134 7.10 0.47 21.82
C SER A 134 6.74 1.64 20.90
N MET A 135 6.74 2.87 21.44
CA MET A 135 6.55 4.09 20.66
C MET A 135 7.61 4.22 19.55
N SER A 136 8.88 4.05 19.91
CA SER A 136 9.99 4.21 18.98
C SER A 136 9.89 3.21 17.84
N LEU A 137 9.60 1.93 18.11
CA LEU A 137 9.47 0.92 17.07
C LEU A 137 8.28 1.19 16.16
N ILE A 138 7.11 1.57 16.68
CA ILE A 138 5.94 1.89 15.84
C ILE A 138 6.24 3.12 14.97
N VAL A 139 6.80 4.19 15.54
CA VAL A 139 7.16 5.38 14.78
C VAL A 139 8.21 5.06 13.72
N LEU A 140 9.24 4.26 14.05
CA LEU A 140 10.25 3.83 13.08
C LEU A 140 9.66 2.97 11.95
N HIS A 141 8.70 2.10 12.24
CA HIS A 141 7.97 1.34 11.22
C HIS A 141 7.34 2.30 10.22
N PHE A 142 6.51 3.24 10.70
CA PHE A 142 5.80 4.16 9.80
C PHE A 142 6.74 5.15 9.11
N LEU A 143 7.80 5.64 9.77
CA LEU A 143 8.81 6.49 9.12
C LEU A 143 9.53 5.75 8.00
N LYS A 144 9.86 4.47 8.19
CA LYS A 144 10.42 3.63 7.12
C LYS A 144 9.40 3.44 6.00
N ARG A 145 8.11 3.25 6.29
CA ARG A 145 7.06 3.17 5.25
C ARG A 145 6.89 4.47 4.47
N GLU A 146 7.05 5.63 5.12
CA GLU A 146 7.11 6.93 4.47
C GLU A 146 8.32 7.07 3.56
N TYR A 147 9.50 6.71 4.07
CA TYR A 147 10.73 6.68 3.29
C TYR A 147 10.60 5.79 2.04
N GLU A 148 10.09 4.57 2.21
CA GLU A 148 9.85 3.66 1.10
C GLU A 148 8.86 4.25 0.09
N THR A 149 7.81 4.91 0.55
CA THR A 149 6.80 5.54 -0.31
C THR A 149 7.37 6.67 -1.16
N VAL A 150 8.26 7.48 -0.60
CA VAL A 150 8.86 8.63 -1.29
C VAL A 150 9.98 8.18 -2.22
N PHE A 151 10.88 7.32 -1.73
CA PHE A 151 12.17 7.04 -2.37
C PHE A 151 12.27 5.66 -3.03
N VAL A 152 11.49 4.67 -2.59
CA VAL A 152 11.61 3.29 -3.08
C VAL A 152 10.47 2.92 -4.03
N HIS A 153 9.22 3.16 -3.66
CA HIS A 153 8.04 2.66 -4.39
C HIS A 153 7.88 3.32 -5.77
N ARG A 154 7.70 2.46 -6.80
CA ARG A 154 7.37 2.85 -8.17
C ARG A 154 5.94 2.39 -8.48
N PHE A 155 4.99 3.34 -8.46
CA PHE A 155 3.56 3.06 -8.63
C PHE A 155 3.17 2.92 -10.11
N SER A 156 2.56 1.78 -10.47
CA SER A 156 2.06 1.52 -11.82
C SER A 156 0.76 2.27 -12.14
N LEU A 157 -0.11 2.45 -11.13
CA LEU A 157 -1.26 3.33 -11.20
C LEU A 157 -0.87 4.71 -10.67
N SER A 158 -1.32 5.80 -11.32
CA SER A 158 -1.04 7.16 -10.85
C SER A 158 -1.88 7.50 -9.62
N THR A 159 -3.16 7.14 -9.61
CA THR A 159 -4.12 7.63 -8.61
C THR A 159 -5.12 6.58 -8.13
N MET A 160 -5.89 6.96 -7.10
CA MET A 160 -7.12 6.31 -6.65
C MET A 160 -8.24 7.34 -6.42
N PRO A 161 -9.52 6.93 -6.35
CA PRO A 161 -10.62 7.83 -5.99
C PRO A 161 -10.41 8.48 -4.61
N ALA A 162 -10.47 9.81 -4.54
CA ALA A 162 -10.10 10.58 -3.35
C ALA A 162 -10.86 10.15 -2.09
N ARG A 163 -12.16 9.85 -2.20
CA ARG A 163 -13.01 9.38 -1.09
C ARG A 163 -12.50 8.11 -0.39
N ASN A 164 -11.67 7.30 -1.06
CA ASN A 164 -11.12 6.09 -0.46
C ASN A 164 -10.07 6.40 0.61
N ILE A 165 -9.55 7.63 0.67
CA ILE A 165 -8.56 8.02 1.67
C ILE A 165 -9.07 7.83 3.10
N PHE A 166 -10.35 8.12 3.35
CA PHE A 166 -10.96 7.91 4.67
C PHE A 166 -10.94 6.45 5.10
N LYS A 167 -11.17 5.53 4.15
CA LYS A 167 -11.14 4.08 4.44
C LYS A 167 -9.73 3.60 4.74
N ASN A 168 -8.75 4.03 3.93
CA ASN A 168 -7.35 3.67 4.13
C ASN A 168 -6.81 4.24 5.44
N CYS A 169 -7.10 5.51 5.73
CA CYS A 169 -6.68 6.17 6.96
C CYS A 169 -7.37 5.56 8.19
N ALA A 170 -8.67 5.22 8.11
CA ALA A 170 -9.38 4.64 9.25
C ALA A 170 -8.69 3.37 9.77
N HIS A 171 -8.16 2.51 8.89
CA HIS A 171 -7.42 1.33 9.32
C HIS A 171 -6.18 1.69 10.17
N TYR A 172 -5.30 2.55 9.63
CA TYR A 172 -4.05 2.89 10.31
C TYR A 172 -4.26 3.84 11.49
N TRP A 173 -5.03 4.91 11.31
CA TRP A 173 -5.23 5.93 12.32
C TRP A 173 -6.03 5.40 13.51
N LEU A 174 -7.09 4.60 13.27
CA LEU A 174 -7.91 4.08 14.37
C LEU A 174 -7.27 2.86 15.02
N LEU A 175 -6.84 1.85 14.25
CA LEU A 175 -6.31 0.62 14.84
C LEU A 175 -4.84 0.77 15.26
N SER A 176 -3.96 1.20 14.36
CA SER A 176 -2.54 1.34 14.73
C SER A 176 -2.29 2.57 15.59
N GLY A 177 -2.91 3.71 15.26
CA GLY A 177 -2.73 4.96 16.00
C GLY A 177 -3.47 4.92 17.33
N LEU A 178 -4.77 5.21 17.32
CA LEU A 178 -5.55 5.43 18.55
C LEU A 178 -5.66 4.18 19.42
N TYR A 179 -6.05 3.04 18.84
CA TYR A 179 -6.35 1.83 19.59
C TYR A 179 -5.10 1.24 20.25
N ILE A 180 -4.00 1.03 19.51
CA ILE A 180 -2.76 0.57 20.15
C ILE A 180 -2.27 1.60 21.18
N ALA A 181 -2.16 2.88 20.82
CA ALA A 181 -1.67 3.91 21.75
C ALA A 181 -2.47 3.93 23.06
N TYR A 182 -3.80 3.84 22.98
CA TYR A 182 -4.67 3.80 24.15
C TYR A 182 -4.40 2.61 25.09
N PHE A 183 -4.00 1.44 24.57
CA PHE A 183 -3.74 0.29 25.44
C PHE A 183 -2.28 0.20 25.89
N ILE A 184 -1.30 0.56 25.05
CA ILE A 184 0.12 0.40 25.40
C ILE A 184 0.64 1.53 26.29
N TYR A 185 0.01 2.70 26.27
CA TYR A 185 0.42 3.83 27.12
C TYR A 185 -0.35 3.90 28.44
N ALA A 186 -1.37 3.07 28.65
CA ALA A 186 -2.07 3.03 29.93
C ALA A 186 -1.10 2.75 31.10
N PRO A 187 -1.25 3.40 32.27
CA PRO A 187 -0.42 3.09 33.45
C PRO A 187 -0.51 1.63 33.90
N SER A 188 -1.63 0.95 33.61
CA SER A 188 -1.88 -0.46 33.91
C SER A 188 -1.41 -1.44 32.82
N SER A 189 -0.80 -0.94 31.74
CA SER A 189 -0.37 -1.78 30.61
C SER A 189 0.82 -2.68 30.98
N TYR A 190 0.95 -3.81 30.28
CA TYR A 190 2.14 -4.67 30.42
C TYR A 190 3.44 -3.95 30.06
N THR A 191 3.37 -2.97 29.15
CA THR A 191 4.48 -2.09 28.81
C THR A 191 4.84 -1.14 29.94
N ALA A 192 3.96 -0.80 30.87
CA ALA A 192 4.32 0.01 32.04
C ALA A 192 5.13 -0.76 33.09
N LEU A 193 5.09 -2.10 33.06
CA LEU A 193 5.80 -2.97 34.00
C LEU A 193 7.29 -3.11 33.65
N SER A 194 8.11 -3.40 34.66
CA SER A 194 9.54 -3.70 34.51
C SER A 194 9.88 -4.99 35.26
N SER A 195 10.58 -5.90 34.57
CA SER A 195 11.17 -7.11 35.15
C SER A 195 12.19 -7.70 34.16
N PRO A 196 13.17 -8.50 34.64
CA PRO A 196 14.14 -9.15 33.74
C PRO A 196 13.48 -9.97 32.62
N LYS A 197 12.36 -10.65 32.92
CA LYS A 197 11.59 -11.42 31.94
C LYS A 197 10.99 -10.53 30.84
N ILE A 198 10.51 -9.34 31.20
CA ILE A 198 9.99 -8.35 30.23
C ILE A 198 11.13 -7.88 29.32
N ASP A 199 12.31 -7.64 29.88
CA ASP A 199 13.48 -7.16 29.13
C ASP A 199 13.97 -8.21 28.12
N TYR A 200 14.05 -9.49 28.51
CA TYR A 200 14.37 -10.58 27.59
C TYR A 200 13.36 -10.69 26.44
N LEU A 201 12.06 -10.57 26.74
CA LEU A 201 11.01 -10.56 25.71
C LEU A 201 11.11 -9.33 24.80
N ASN A 202 11.48 -8.17 25.34
CA ASN A 202 11.72 -6.96 24.56
C ASN A 202 12.90 -7.17 23.60
N MET A 203 14.01 -7.73 24.07
CA MET A 203 15.18 -8.02 23.22
C MET A 203 14.85 -8.97 22.09
N ALA A 204 14.16 -10.09 22.39
CA ALA A 204 13.71 -11.03 21.38
C ALA A 204 12.74 -10.38 20.38
N GLY A 205 11.81 -9.56 20.88
CA GLY A 205 10.85 -8.81 20.07
C GLY A 205 11.53 -7.80 19.14
N VAL A 206 12.52 -7.05 19.63
CA VAL A 206 13.32 -6.11 18.84
C VAL A 206 14.12 -6.84 17.76
N ALA A 207 14.76 -7.97 18.09
CA ALA A 207 15.52 -8.74 17.11
C ALA A 207 14.62 -9.24 15.98
N LEU A 208 13.45 -9.80 16.31
CA LEU A 208 12.47 -10.25 15.32
C LEU A 208 11.88 -9.09 14.50
N TYR A 209 11.60 -7.96 15.17
CA TYR A 209 11.14 -6.73 14.53
C TYR A 209 12.13 -6.24 13.47
N LEU A 210 13.40 -6.08 13.85
CA LEU A 210 14.45 -5.61 12.94
C LEU A 210 14.67 -6.58 11.78
N PHE A 211 14.69 -7.89 12.04
CA PHE A 211 14.75 -8.90 10.99
C PHE A 211 13.60 -8.76 10.00
N GLY A 212 12.36 -8.62 10.49
CA GLY A 212 11.18 -8.40 9.67
C GLY A 212 11.25 -7.11 8.85
N GLU A 213 11.59 -5.99 9.47
CA GLU A 213 11.66 -4.68 8.80
C GLU A 213 12.71 -4.63 7.69
N LEU A 214 13.92 -5.12 7.96
CA LEU A 214 15.02 -5.14 6.98
C LEU A 214 14.72 -6.11 5.83
N SER A 215 14.15 -7.28 6.14
CA SER A 215 13.76 -8.25 5.13
C SER A 215 12.61 -7.73 4.26
N ASN A 216 11.63 -7.05 4.86
CA ASN A 216 10.57 -6.35 4.14
C ASN A 216 11.14 -5.26 3.21
N LEU A 217 12.05 -4.40 3.69
CA LEU A 217 12.71 -3.39 2.86
C LEU A 217 13.42 -4.01 1.66
N LYS A 218 14.19 -5.08 1.89
CA LYS A 218 14.91 -5.81 0.82
C LYS A 218 13.93 -6.30 -0.25
N THR A 219 12.78 -6.85 0.14
CA THR A 219 11.77 -7.27 -0.83
C THR A 219 11.10 -6.09 -1.57
N HIS A 220 10.90 -4.93 -0.93
CA HIS A 220 10.42 -3.73 -1.60
C HIS A 220 11.41 -3.18 -2.62
N LEU A 221 12.71 -3.20 -2.31
CA LEU A 221 13.77 -2.84 -3.26
C LEU A 221 13.73 -3.75 -4.49
N THR A 222 13.63 -5.08 -4.30
CA THR A 222 13.46 -6.03 -5.40
C THR A 222 12.22 -5.72 -6.25
N LEU A 223 11.07 -5.46 -5.61
CA LEU A 223 9.82 -5.14 -6.33
C LEU A 223 9.88 -3.81 -7.08
N SER A 224 10.62 -2.82 -6.56
CA SER A 224 10.83 -1.54 -7.21
C SER A 224 11.71 -1.68 -8.46
N ASN A 225 12.77 -2.47 -8.35
CA ASN A 225 13.74 -2.72 -9.44
C ASN A 225 13.16 -3.48 -10.63
N LEU A 226 11.96 -4.07 -10.50
CA LEU A 226 11.22 -4.62 -11.63
C LEU A 226 10.72 -3.57 -12.62
N ARG A 227 10.78 -2.29 -12.26
CA ARG A 227 10.26 -1.17 -13.08
C ARG A 227 11.38 -0.21 -13.40
N SER A 228 11.34 0.43 -14.57
CA SER A 228 12.22 1.56 -14.84
C SER A 228 11.77 2.80 -14.04
N PRO A 229 12.64 3.80 -13.81
CA PRO A 229 12.23 5.07 -13.22
C PRO A 229 11.05 5.70 -13.99
N GLY A 230 9.93 5.92 -13.31
CA GLY A 230 8.68 6.43 -13.90
C GLY A 230 7.93 5.42 -14.78
N GLY A 231 8.45 4.21 -14.97
CA GLY A 231 7.85 3.11 -15.72
C GLY A 231 6.65 2.45 -15.04
N THR A 232 5.91 1.66 -15.81
CA THR A 232 4.73 0.89 -15.38
C THR A 232 4.91 -0.60 -15.56
N GLU A 233 6.13 -1.04 -15.85
CA GLU A 233 6.45 -2.41 -16.22
C GLU A 233 5.99 -3.41 -15.15
N ARG A 234 5.66 -4.61 -15.61
CA ARG A 234 5.35 -5.73 -14.73
C ARG A 234 6.37 -6.82 -15.00
N GLY A 235 6.95 -7.34 -13.93
CA GLY A 235 7.87 -8.46 -13.96
C GLY A 235 7.54 -9.48 -12.88
N ILE A 236 8.15 -10.65 -13.01
CA ILE A 236 8.08 -11.70 -11.99
C ILE A 236 9.24 -11.46 -11.02
N PRO A 237 8.99 -11.14 -9.73
CA PRO A 237 10.06 -10.95 -8.76
C PRO A 237 10.77 -12.28 -8.50
N GLN A 238 12.10 -12.23 -8.38
CA GLN A 238 12.97 -13.37 -8.10
C GLN A 238 13.94 -13.02 -6.97
N GLY A 239 14.59 -14.04 -6.41
CA GLY A 239 15.57 -13.88 -5.32
C GLY A 239 14.92 -13.86 -3.95
N TYR A 240 15.50 -13.06 -3.04
CA TYR A 240 15.27 -13.15 -1.59
C TYR A 240 13.79 -13.21 -1.20
N GLY A 241 13.39 -14.33 -0.60
CA GLY A 241 12.02 -14.65 -0.16
C GLY A 241 11.01 -14.95 -1.27
N PHE A 242 11.27 -14.48 -2.50
CA PHE A 242 10.45 -14.77 -3.68
C PHE A 242 10.63 -16.18 -4.22
N SER A 243 11.54 -16.99 -3.66
CA SER A 243 11.56 -18.44 -3.88
C SER A 243 10.45 -19.13 -3.07
N MET A 244 10.19 -18.66 -1.85
CA MET A 244 9.35 -19.33 -0.87
C MET A 244 7.85 -19.06 -1.06
N VAL A 245 7.49 -17.79 -1.21
CA VAL A 245 6.08 -17.33 -1.25
C VAL A 245 5.88 -16.23 -2.29
N THR A 246 4.64 -15.90 -2.61
CA THR A 246 4.31 -14.91 -3.64
C THR A 246 4.58 -13.48 -3.16
N CYS A 247 4.26 -13.19 -1.89
CA CYS A 247 4.41 -11.86 -1.30
C CYS A 247 5.27 -11.93 -0.02
N PRO A 248 6.60 -12.13 -0.16
CA PRO A 248 7.49 -12.19 1.00
C PRO A 248 7.53 -10.86 1.77
N ASN A 249 7.28 -9.73 1.12
CA ASN A 249 7.17 -8.43 1.78
C ASN A 249 6.09 -8.44 2.89
N TYR A 250 4.91 -9.00 2.59
CA TYR A 250 3.83 -9.12 3.57
C TYR A 250 4.14 -10.14 4.68
N PHE A 251 4.88 -11.21 4.35
CA PHE A 251 5.34 -12.17 5.35
C PHE A 251 6.30 -11.54 6.35
N PHE A 252 7.32 -10.82 5.87
CA PHE A 252 8.29 -10.16 6.72
C PHE A 252 7.68 -9.02 7.52
N GLU A 253 6.69 -8.31 6.98
CA GLU A 253 5.89 -7.34 7.74
C GLU A 253 5.11 -8.01 8.88
N THR A 254 4.52 -9.18 8.61
CA THR A 254 3.86 -9.98 9.66
C THR A 254 4.85 -10.40 10.75
N LEU A 255 6.07 -10.82 10.39
CA LEU A 255 7.12 -11.12 11.37
C LEU A 255 7.51 -9.89 12.19
N ALA A 256 7.63 -8.71 11.57
CA ALA A 256 7.93 -7.48 12.28
C ALA A 256 6.86 -7.17 13.34
N TRP A 257 5.57 -7.32 12.98
CA TRP A 257 4.46 -7.11 13.90
C TRP A 257 4.34 -8.20 14.98
N ILE A 258 4.80 -9.43 14.73
CA ILE A 258 4.97 -10.43 15.80
C ILE A 258 6.06 -9.98 16.78
N GLY A 259 7.16 -9.40 16.29
CA GLY A 259 8.16 -8.74 17.14
C GLY A 259 7.55 -7.62 17.99
N MET A 260 6.69 -6.78 17.40
CA MET A 260 5.95 -5.75 18.13
C MET A 260 5.04 -6.33 19.21
N ILE A 261 4.34 -7.43 18.95
CA ILE A 261 3.52 -8.11 19.97
C ILE A 261 4.37 -8.57 21.15
N LEU A 262 5.59 -9.09 20.89
CA LEU A 262 6.50 -9.49 21.96
C LEU A 262 6.95 -8.31 22.81
N VAL A 263 7.14 -7.11 22.21
CA VAL A 263 7.51 -5.90 22.95
C VAL A 263 6.31 -5.34 23.72
N THR A 264 5.17 -5.14 23.06
CA THR A 264 4.00 -4.48 23.66
C THR A 264 3.21 -5.37 24.60
N LYS A 265 3.22 -6.69 24.36
CA LYS A 265 2.47 -7.70 25.12
C LYS A 265 0.99 -7.32 25.24
N SER A 266 0.45 -6.66 24.21
CA SER A 266 -0.87 -6.05 24.24
C SER A 266 -1.80 -6.73 23.26
N LEU A 267 -3.02 -7.05 23.73
CA LEU A 267 -4.09 -7.57 22.89
C LEU A 267 -4.43 -6.60 21.75
N SER A 268 -4.28 -5.29 21.98
CA SER A 268 -4.52 -4.28 20.94
C SER A 268 -3.58 -4.46 19.73
N THR A 269 -2.30 -4.72 20.00
CA THR A 269 -1.29 -4.99 18.97
C THR A 269 -1.55 -6.33 18.28
N VAL A 270 -1.98 -7.35 19.02
CA VAL A 270 -2.36 -8.66 18.46
C VAL A 270 -3.52 -8.50 17.47
N ILE A 271 -4.58 -7.77 17.85
CA ILE A 271 -5.74 -7.54 16.99
C ILE A 271 -5.32 -6.78 15.73
N PHE A 272 -4.54 -5.71 15.86
CA PHE A 272 -4.03 -4.98 14.71
C PHE A 272 -3.23 -5.87 13.74
N ALA A 273 -2.29 -6.67 14.28
CA ALA A 273 -1.48 -7.58 13.49
C ALA A 273 -2.33 -8.64 12.76
N ILE A 274 -3.36 -9.21 13.42
CA ILE A 274 -4.28 -10.17 12.79
C ILE A 274 -5.06 -9.52 11.65
N VAL A 275 -5.65 -8.33 11.88
CA VAL A 275 -6.41 -7.62 10.86
C VAL A 275 -5.52 -7.27 9.66
N GLY A 276 -4.33 -6.72 9.90
CA GLY A 276 -3.36 -6.40 8.85
C GLY A 276 -2.92 -7.64 8.07
N THR A 277 -2.59 -8.73 8.78
CA THR A 277 -2.19 -10.01 8.17
C THR A 277 -3.30 -10.61 7.31
N ALA A 278 -4.54 -10.60 7.79
CA ALA A 278 -5.69 -11.09 7.03
C ALA A 278 -5.92 -10.28 5.74
N GLN A 279 -5.79 -8.95 5.83
CA GLN A 279 -5.89 -8.08 4.66
C GLN A 279 -4.78 -8.34 3.64
N MET A 280 -3.53 -8.47 4.11
CA MET A 280 -2.38 -8.80 3.27
C MET A 280 -2.50 -10.19 2.63
N GLN A 281 -3.05 -11.17 3.35
CA GLN A 281 -3.33 -12.51 2.81
C GLN A 281 -4.29 -12.43 1.62
N GLN A 282 -5.39 -11.67 1.73
CA GLN A 282 -6.32 -11.48 0.63
C GLN A 282 -5.65 -10.80 -0.58
N TRP A 283 -4.80 -9.81 -0.35
CA TRP A 283 -4.02 -9.16 -1.41
C TRP A 283 -3.00 -10.10 -2.05
N ALA A 284 -2.36 -10.97 -1.27
CA ALA A 284 -1.41 -11.95 -1.76
C ALA A 284 -2.08 -12.97 -2.68
N VAL A 285 -3.27 -13.47 -2.31
CA VAL A 285 -4.07 -14.37 -3.17
C VAL A 285 -4.45 -13.69 -4.48
N LYS A 286 -4.91 -12.43 -4.42
CA LYS A 286 -5.25 -11.66 -5.64
C LYS A 286 -4.02 -11.46 -6.53
N LYS A 287 -2.85 -11.15 -5.94
CA LYS A 287 -1.60 -10.95 -6.69
C LYS A 287 -1.13 -12.25 -7.34
N GLU A 288 -1.20 -13.38 -6.64
CA GLU A 288 -0.89 -14.70 -7.19
C GLU A 288 -1.78 -15.04 -8.39
N LYS A 289 -3.10 -14.80 -8.28
CA LYS A 289 -4.02 -15.00 -9.42
C LYS A 289 -3.65 -14.10 -10.60
N GLN A 290 -3.33 -12.83 -10.34
CA GLN A 290 -2.94 -11.89 -11.38
C GLN A 290 -1.65 -12.30 -12.07
N TYR A 291 -0.63 -12.76 -11.35
CA TYR A 291 0.62 -13.22 -11.97
C TYR A 291 0.43 -14.41 -12.91
N ARG A 292 -0.44 -15.36 -12.56
CA ARG A 292 -0.76 -16.49 -13.46
C ARG A 292 -1.41 -16.03 -14.75
N VAL A 293 -2.27 -15.01 -14.69
CA VAL A 293 -2.93 -14.43 -15.87
C VAL A 293 -1.93 -13.61 -16.69
N ASP A 294 -1.14 -12.75 -16.04
CA ASP A 294 -0.23 -11.82 -16.72
C ASP A 294 0.95 -12.54 -17.39
N PHE A 295 1.40 -13.66 -16.84
CA PHE A 295 2.65 -14.29 -17.27
C PHE A 295 2.52 -15.74 -17.76
N GLY A 296 1.35 -16.37 -17.64
CA GLY A 296 1.10 -17.73 -18.11
C GLY A 296 2.18 -18.71 -17.67
N ASP A 297 2.73 -19.46 -18.63
CA ASP A 297 3.74 -20.50 -18.39
C ASP A 297 5.09 -19.95 -17.89
N LYS A 298 5.36 -18.65 -18.06
CA LYS A 298 6.59 -18.02 -17.53
C LYS A 298 6.55 -17.89 -16.01
N TYR A 299 5.37 -17.96 -15.38
CA TYR A 299 5.22 -17.85 -13.94
C TYR A 299 5.06 -19.22 -13.28
N LYS A 300 6.06 -19.59 -12.49
CA LYS A 300 6.00 -20.79 -11.66
C LYS A 300 5.01 -20.58 -10.51
N LYS A 301 3.86 -21.25 -10.61
CA LYS A 301 2.83 -21.27 -9.57
C LYS A 301 3.42 -21.63 -8.20
N LYS A 302 3.02 -20.86 -7.18
CA LYS A 302 3.41 -21.11 -5.78
C LYS A 302 2.28 -21.77 -5.00
N ARG A 303 2.66 -22.67 -4.11
CA ARG A 303 1.71 -23.34 -3.18
C ARG A 303 1.23 -22.36 -2.11
N ASN A 304 2.15 -21.55 -1.57
CA ASN A 304 1.87 -20.60 -0.51
C ASN A 304 2.07 -19.16 -1.00
N VAL A 305 1.12 -18.29 -0.66
CA VAL A 305 1.16 -16.87 -1.09
C VAL A 305 1.81 -15.94 -0.07
N LEU A 306 1.74 -16.30 1.21
CA LEU A 306 2.20 -15.49 2.34
C LEU A 306 3.11 -16.27 3.29
N PHE A 307 2.64 -17.37 3.88
CA PHE A 307 3.44 -18.12 4.86
C PHE A 307 4.25 -19.25 4.21
N PRO A 308 5.59 -19.25 4.31
CA PRO A 308 6.42 -20.32 3.78
C PRO A 308 6.23 -21.61 4.60
N THR A 309 6.60 -22.75 4.01
CA THR A 309 6.80 -23.96 4.83
C THR A 309 8.08 -23.80 5.67
N PRO A 310 8.20 -24.45 6.84
CA PRO A 310 9.41 -24.37 7.66
C PRO A 310 10.68 -24.72 6.86
N GLY A 311 10.64 -25.79 6.06
CA GLY A 311 11.78 -26.19 5.22
C GLY A 311 12.14 -25.17 4.15
N ALA A 312 11.16 -24.51 3.52
CA ALA A 312 11.44 -23.44 2.56
C ALA A 312 12.07 -22.22 3.23
N PHE A 313 11.63 -21.89 4.45
CA PHE A 313 12.18 -20.79 5.22
C PHE A 313 13.61 -21.05 5.69
N ILE A 314 13.88 -22.24 6.23
CA ILE A 314 15.24 -22.63 6.65
C ILE A 314 16.17 -22.60 5.45
N LYS A 315 15.78 -23.19 4.32
CA LYS A 315 16.59 -23.19 3.09
C LYS A 315 16.96 -21.77 2.65
N GLU A 316 16.01 -20.85 2.66
CA GLU A 316 16.26 -19.45 2.29
C GLU A 316 17.27 -18.76 3.23
N LEU A 317 17.29 -19.12 4.51
CA LEU A 317 18.23 -18.57 5.49
C LEU A 317 19.62 -19.20 5.42
N THR A 318 19.72 -20.46 5.01
CA THR A 318 20.99 -21.21 5.02
C THR A 318 21.69 -21.28 3.66
N GLY A 319 20.99 -21.01 2.55
CA GLY A 319 21.50 -21.16 1.18
C GLY A 319 21.29 -22.55 0.62
#